data_AF-A0AAV6CDJ5-F1
#
_entry.id   AF-A0AAV6CDJ5-F1
#
_cell.length_a   1.000
_cell.length_b   1.000
_cell.length_c   1.000
_cell.angle_alpha   90.00
_cell.angle_beta   90.00
_cell.angle_gamma   90.00
#
_symmetry.space_group_name_H-M   'P 1'
#
loop_
_entity.id
_entity.type
_entity.pdbx_description
1 polymer ?
#
loop_
_entity_poly.entity_id
_entity_poly.type
_entity_poly.pdbx_seq_one_letter_code
_entity_poly.pdbx_strand_id
1 'polypeptide(L)'
;MSSIGKLMKQAARIQRQMEDVQAQLTARTVEATSGGGAVKIVVRCDGTIASLKIDPAAVNPSDVTLLEDMVMSAANNALKQAKEISNEEMGKVTQGFSIPGLV
;
A
#
# COMPACT_ATOMS: atom_id res chain seq x y z
N MET A 1 18.89 30.63 20.44
CA MET A 1 19.61 29.59 19.67
C MET A 1 19.34 28.13 20.10
N SER A 2 18.64 27.83 21.21
CA SER A 2 18.38 26.42 21.59
C SER A 2 17.21 25.73 20.87
N SER A 3 16.41 26.49 20.11
CA SER A 3 15.24 25.96 19.37
C SER A 3 15.62 25.24 18.07
N ILE A 4 16.57 25.80 17.30
CA ILE A 4 16.98 25.26 15.98
C ILE A 4 17.67 23.90 16.09
N GLY A 5 18.55 23.70 17.09
CA GLY A 5 19.26 22.43 17.28
C GLY A 5 18.35 21.27 17.69
N LYS A 6 17.24 21.54 18.40
CA LYS A 6 16.23 20.52 18.74
C LYS A 6 15.36 20.18 17.52
N LEU A 7 14.99 21.20 16.74
CA LEU A 7 14.23 21.06 15.49
C LEU A 7 15.00 20.21 14.46
N MET A 8 16.28 20.47 14.26
CA MET A 8 17.12 19.68 13.33
C MET A 8 17.26 18.21 13.74
N LYS A 9 17.42 17.92 15.03
CA LYS A 9 17.48 16.54 15.54
C LYS A 9 16.16 15.80 15.37
N GLN A 10 15.04 16.50 15.57
CA GLN A 10 13.70 15.98 15.33
C GLN A 10 13.47 15.70 13.84
N ALA A 11 13.82 16.62 12.94
CA ALA A 11 13.72 16.43 11.50
C ALA A 11 14.56 15.24 11.00
N ALA A 12 15.80 15.10 11.48
CA ALA A 12 16.65 13.95 11.15
C ALA A 12 16.06 12.61 11.63
N ARG A 13 15.31 12.61 12.74
CA ARG A 13 14.61 11.42 13.22
C ARG A 13 13.43 11.06 12.33
N ILE A 14 12.63 12.06 11.92
CA ILE A 14 11.53 11.86 10.96
C ILE A 14 12.08 11.26 9.67
N GLN A 15 13.16 11.84 9.14
CA GLN A 15 13.72 11.40 7.87
C GLN A 15 14.05 9.89 7.91
N ARG A 16 14.74 9.43 8.95
CA ARG A 16 15.03 7.99 9.12
C ARG A 16 13.77 7.15 9.31
N GLN A 17 12.81 7.61 10.10
CA GLN A 17 11.56 6.89 10.31
C GLN A 17 10.72 6.78 9.03
N MET A 18 10.70 7.82 8.20
CA MET A 18 10.06 7.77 6.88
C MET A 18 10.78 6.78 5.96
N GLU A 19 12.11 6.79 5.91
CA GLU A 19 12.90 5.83 5.13
C GLU A 19 12.62 4.38 5.56
N ASP A 20 12.59 4.11 6.86
CA ASP A 20 12.29 2.79 7.42
C ASP A 20 10.85 2.35 7.09
N VAL A 21 9.86 3.24 7.24
CA VAL A 21 8.47 2.94 6.91
C VAL A 21 8.31 2.71 5.41
N GLN A 22 8.95 3.51 4.55
CA GLN A 22 8.91 3.32 3.11
C GLN A 22 9.49 1.95 2.71
N ALA A 23 10.59 1.53 3.33
CA ALA A 23 11.17 0.20 3.12
C ALA A 23 10.20 -0.91 3.57
N GLN A 24 9.55 -0.75 4.71
CA GLN A 24 8.54 -1.70 5.20
C GLN A 24 7.32 -1.79 4.28
N LEU A 25 6.83 -0.67 3.75
CA LEU A 25 5.69 -0.64 2.82
C LEU A 25 6.01 -1.34 1.50
N THR A 26 7.25 -1.23 1.03
CA THR A 26 7.74 -1.94 -0.16
C THR A 26 7.80 -3.46 0.08
N ALA A 27 8.11 -3.90 1.30
CA ALA A 27 8.15 -5.32 1.64
C ALA A 27 6.76 -5.91 1.98
N ARG A 28 5.84 -5.08 2.50
CA ARG A 28 4.52 -5.52 2.95
C ARG A 28 3.57 -5.71 1.77
N THR A 29 2.91 -6.85 1.73
CA THR A 29 1.95 -7.19 0.67
C THR A 29 0.54 -7.40 1.20
N VAL A 30 -0.44 -7.11 0.35
CA VAL A 30 -1.85 -7.49 0.50
C VAL A 30 -2.27 -8.38 -0.64
N GLU A 31 -3.25 -9.25 -0.38
CA GLU A 31 -3.82 -10.14 -1.38
C GLU A 31 -5.32 -9.84 -1.52
N ALA A 32 -5.81 -9.82 -2.76
CA ALA A 32 -7.23 -9.81 -3.05
C ALA A 32 -7.57 -10.85 -4.12
N THR A 33 -8.79 -11.36 -4.06
CA THR A 33 -9.32 -12.33 -5.01
C THR A 33 -10.66 -11.89 -5.58
N SER A 34 -10.99 -12.36 -6.76
CA SER A 34 -12.32 -12.24 -7.37
C SER A 34 -12.72 -13.56 -8.06
N GLY A 35 -13.98 -13.68 -8.47
CA GLY A 35 -14.47 -14.88 -9.17
C GLY A 35 -14.36 -16.16 -8.36
N GLY A 36 -14.61 -16.12 -7.04
CA GLY A 36 -14.48 -17.29 -6.16
C GLY A 36 -13.05 -17.77 -5.95
N GLY A 37 -12.05 -16.93 -6.24
CA GLY A 37 -10.62 -17.29 -6.15
C GLY A 37 -9.96 -17.55 -7.51
N ALA A 38 -10.73 -17.48 -8.60
CA ALA A 38 -10.22 -17.67 -9.96
C ALA A 38 -9.21 -16.60 -10.39
N VAL A 39 -9.31 -15.38 -9.87
CA VAL A 39 -8.27 -14.36 -10.01
C VAL A 39 -7.75 -13.98 -8.64
N LYS A 40 -6.42 -13.96 -8.49
CA LYS A 40 -5.70 -13.56 -7.28
C LYS A 40 -4.62 -12.55 -7.63
N ILE A 41 -4.60 -11.43 -6.92
CA ILE A 41 -3.62 -10.36 -7.11
C ILE A 41 -2.97 -10.05 -5.76
N VAL A 42 -1.63 -9.99 -5.78
CA VAL A 42 -0.81 -9.55 -4.65
C VAL A 42 -0.25 -8.18 -4.98
N VAL A 43 -0.48 -7.21 -4.11
CA VAL A 43 -0.02 -5.82 -4.23
C VAL A 43 0.86 -5.47 -3.05
N ARG A 44 1.96 -4.76 -3.29
CA ARG A 44 2.80 -4.17 -2.25
C ARG A 44 2.21 -2.86 -1.76
N CYS A 45 2.46 -2.50 -0.50
CA CYS A 45 1.93 -1.26 0.07
C CYS A 45 2.58 0.01 -0.50
N ASP A 46 3.61 -0.12 -1.33
CA ASP A 46 4.13 0.96 -2.18
C ASP A 46 3.28 1.24 -3.44
N GLY A 47 2.20 0.47 -3.65
CA GLY A 47 1.28 0.62 -4.77
C GLY A 47 1.64 -0.21 -6.00
N THR A 48 2.65 -1.08 -5.94
CA THR A 48 3.05 -1.94 -7.06
C THR A 48 2.41 -3.33 -7.00
N ILE A 49 2.06 -3.90 -8.17
CA ILE A 49 1.59 -5.29 -8.24
C ILE A 49 2.80 -6.23 -8.14
N ALA A 50 2.78 -7.13 -7.17
CA ALA A 50 3.82 -8.13 -6.96
C ALA A 50 3.56 -9.43 -7.73
N SER A 51 2.29 -9.85 -7.83
CA SER A 51 1.91 -11.02 -8.64
C SER A 51 0.43 -10.99 -9.03
N LEU A 52 0.12 -11.65 -10.15
CA LEU A 52 -1.21 -11.93 -10.65
C LEU A 52 -1.28 -13.42 -11.01
N LYS A 53 -2.31 -14.11 -10.51
CA LYS A 53 -2.62 -15.49 -10.88
C LYS A 53 -4.06 -15.56 -11.37
N ILE A 54 -4.24 -16.26 -12.48
CA ILE A 54 -5.54 -16.51 -13.10
C ILE A 54 -5.67 -18.03 -13.25
N ASP A 55 -6.76 -18.59 -12.76
CA ASP A 55 -7.12 -19.98 -12.97
C ASP A 55 -7.41 -20.20 -14.47
N PRO A 56 -6.80 -21.19 -15.14
CA PRO A 56 -7.10 -21.51 -16.52
C PRO A 56 -8.60 -21.70 -16.81
N ALA A 57 -9.37 -22.18 -15.84
CA ALA A 57 -10.82 -22.35 -15.97
C ALA A 57 -11.58 -21.01 -16.13
N ALA A 58 -11.00 -19.90 -15.69
CA ALA A 58 -11.56 -18.57 -15.90
C ALA A 58 -11.19 -17.94 -17.26
N VAL A 59 -10.29 -18.57 -18.03
CA VAL A 59 -9.91 -18.08 -19.36
C VAL A 59 -10.85 -18.68 -20.40
N ASN A 60 -12.00 -18.04 -20.58
CA ASN A 60 -12.96 -18.38 -21.62
C ASN A 60 -12.85 -17.39 -22.81
N PRO A 61 -12.39 -17.82 -24.00
CA PRO A 61 -12.30 -16.95 -25.17
C PRO A 61 -13.65 -16.36 -25.63
N SER A 62 -14.76 -17.01 -25.28
CA SER A 62 -16.10 -16.53 -25.60
C SER A 62 -16.64 -15.50 -24.60
N ASP A 63 -15.98 -15.31 -23.46
CA ASP A 63 -16.41 -14.39 -22.40
C ASP A 63 -15.20 -13.72 -21.72
N VAL A 64 -14.47 -12.95 -22.53
CA VAL A 64 -13.28 -12.20 -22.07
C VAL A 64 -13.68 -11.07 -21.11
N THR A 65 -14.85 -10.46 -21.32
CA THR A 65 -15.36 -9.36 -20.49
C THR A 65 -15.47 -9.76 -19.03
N LEU A 66 -15.95 -10.97 -18.74
CA LEU A 66 -16.01 -11.47 -17.36
C LEU A 66 -14.62 -11.56 -16.72
N LEU A 67 -13.61 -12.02 -17.47
CA LEU A 67 -12.23 -12.09 -16.98
C LEU A 67 -11.65 -10.70 -16.70
N GLU A 68 -11.89 -9.74 -17.59
CA GLU A 68 -11.48 -8.34 -17.41
C GLU A 68 -12.08 -7.74 -16.15
N ASP A 69 -13.39 -7.94 -15.92
CA ASP A 69 -14.09 -7.47 -14.72
C ASP A 69 -13.53 -8.09 -13.44
N MET A 70 -13.24 -9.41 -13.47
CA MET A 70 -12.62 -10.10 -12.35
C MET A 70 -11.24 -9.51 -12.03
N VAL A 71 -10.39 -9.31 -13.03
CA VAL A 71 -9.05 -8.73 -12.86
C VAL A 71 -9.14 -7.31 -12.31
N MET A 72 -9.99 -6.47 -12.91
CA MET A 72 -10.20 -5.09 -12.47
C MET A 72 -10.67 -5.02 -11.01
N SER A 73 -11.65 -5.86 -10.64
CA SER A 73 -12.19 -5.92 -9.27
C SER A 73 -11.11 -6.33 -8.27
N ALA A 74 -10.37 -7.42 -8.54
CA ALA A 74 -9.30 -7.87 -7.66
C ALA A 74 -8.18 -6.83 -7.52
N ALA A 75 -7.79 -6.18 -8.62
CA ALA A 75 -6.70 -5.21 -8.64
C ALA A 75 -7.06 -3.96 -7.83
N ASN A 76 -8.24 -3.40 -8.08
CA ASN A 76 -8.70 -2.21 -7.37
C ASN A 76 -8.88 -2.48 -5.87
N ASN A 77 -9.39 -3.66 -5.50
CA ASN A 77 -9.53 -4.04 -4.09
C ASN A 77 -8.17 -4.21 -3.40
N ALA A 78 -7.18 -4.82 -4.06
CA ALA A 78 -5.84 -4.96 -3.50
C ALA A 78 -5.14 -3.60 -3.39
N LEU A 79 -5.20 -2.76 -4.42
CA LEU A 79 -4.61 -1.40 -4.42
C LEU A 79 -5.26 -0.51 -3.35
N LYS A 80 -6.57 -0.60 -3.16
CA LYS A 80 -7.28 0.16 -2.11
C LYS A 80 -6.78 -0.24 -0.72
N GLN A 81 -6.71 -1.55 -0.43
CA GLN A 81 -6.19 -2.05 0.85
C GLN A 81 -4.72 -1.66 1.08
N ALA A 82 -3.88 -1.79 0.05
CA ALA A 82 -2.47 -1.37 0.09
C ALA A 82 -2.34 0.12 0.43
N LYS A 83 -3.16 0.98 -0.20
CA LYS A 83 -3.18 2.42 0.04
C LYS A 83 -3.67 2.77 1.45
N GLU A 84 -4.69 2.08 1.94
CA GLU A 84 -5.18 2.28 3.32
C GLU A 84 -4.09 1.97 4.34
N ILE A 85 -3.39 0.84 4.19
CA ILE A 85 -2.25 0.47 5.04
C ILE A 85 -1.12 1.51 4.93
N SER A 86 -0.75 1.90 3.71
CA SER A 86 0.29 2.91 3.48
C SER A 86 -0.02 4.23 4.19
N ASN A 87 -1.28 4.69 4.09
CA ASN A 87 -1.73 5.91 4.74
C ASN A 87 -1.73 5.77 6.26
N GLU A 88 -2.10 4.60 6.79
CA GLU A 88 -2.08 4.33 8.23
C GLU A 88 -0.65 4.37 8.78
N GLU A 89 0.30 3.67 8.14
CA GLU A 89 1.69 3.62 8.61
C GLU A 89 2.37 4.99 8.50
N MET A 90 2.16 5.72 7.39
CA MET A 90 2.66 7.10 7.26
C MET A 90 1.99 8.06 8.26
N GLY A 91 0.69 7.83 8.53
CA GLY A 91 -0.08 8.51 9.55
C GLY A 91 0.54 8.35 10.94
N LYS A 92 0.99 7.15 11.32
CA LYS A 92 1.66 6.92 12.62
C LYS A 92 2.95 7.72 12.78
N VAL A 93 3.74 7.85 11.71
CA VAL A 93 4.99 8.65 11.73
C VAL A 93 4.68 10.14 11.93
N THR A 94 3.65 10.64 11.25
CA THR A 94 3.25 12.05 11.28
C THR A 94 2.45 12.44 12.52
N GLN A 95 1.59 11.56 13.03
CA GLN A 95 0.83 11.74 14.28
C GLN A 95 1.73 11.77 15.51
N GLY A 96 2.82 10.99 15.52
CA GLY A 96 3.88 11.11 16.53
C GLY A 96 4.56 12.49 16.57
N PHE A 97 4.32 13.32 15.55
CA PHE A 97 4.85 14.67 15.38
C PHE A 97 3.82 15.79 15.51
N SER A 98 2.52 15.50 15.54
CA SER A 98 1.43 16.50 15.70
C SER A 98 1.33 17.09 17.12
N ILE A 99 2.45 17.28 17.81
CA ILE A 99 2.55 17.84 19.18
C ILE A 99 3.71 18.84 19.22
N PRO A 100 3.58 20.09 19.71
CA PRO A 100 2.52 21.11 19.62
C PRO A 100 3.00 22.39 18.86
N GLY A 101 2.12 23.05 18.09
CA GLY A 101 2.39 24.37 17.47
C GLY A 101 2.26 24.47 15.94
N LEU A 102 1.69 23.48 15.27
CA LEU A 102 1.47 23.46 13.80
C LEU A 102 0.04 23.05 13.41
N VAL A 103 -0.92 23.32 14.31
CA VAL A 103 -2.34 23.50 14.01
C VAL A 103 -2.83 24.75 14.73
#